data_AF-A0A3D2IG77-F1
#
_entry.id   AF-A0A3D2IG77-F1
#
_cell.length_a   1.000
_cell.length_b   1.000
_cell.length_c   1.000
_cell.angle_alpha   90.00
_cell.angle_beta   90.00
_cell.angle_gamma   90.00
#
_symmetry.space_group_name_H-M   'P 1'
#
loop_
_entity.id
_entity.type
_entity.pdbx_description
1 polymer ?
#
loop_
_entity_poly.entity_id
_entity_poly.type
_entity_poly.pdbx_seq_one_letter_code
_entity_poly.pdbx_strand_id
1 'polypeptide(L)' 'YCHIKDYVMPELPKTNPPNDYGPYKGSAANHHYVIENVVNALNGNHSETTNVFEGMKVVGFIEKIYRAGGFIK' A
#
# COMPACT_ATOMS: atom_id res chain seq x y z
N TYR A 1 23.29 -0.19 -14.94
CA TYR A 1 23.16 -1.26 -15.95
C TYR A 1 22.87 -2.56 -15.21
N CYS A 2 21.71 -3.18 -15.44
CA CYS A 2 21.30 -4.41 -14.75
C CYS A 2 21.17 -5.53 -15.78
N HIS A 3 21.94 -6.61 -15.63
CA HIS A 3 21.92 -7.76 -16.53
C HIS A 3 21.66 -9.00 -15.70
N ILE A 4 20.45 -9.55 -15.81
CA ILE A 4 20.04 -10.74 -15.07
C ILE A 4 20.15 -11.91 -16.03
N LYS A 5 21.07 -12.83 -15.75
CA LYS A 5 21.30 -14.01 -16.58
C LYS A 5 20.02 -14.86 -16.64
N ASP A 6 19.65 -15.27 -17.85
CA ASP A 6 18.51 -16.16 -18.11
C ASP A 6 17.15 -15.63 -17.62
N TYR A 7 16.99 -14.30 -17.52
CA TYR A 7 15.71 -13.69 -17.13
C TYR A 7 14.68 -13.79 -18.25
N VAL A 8 13.54 -14.39 -17.93
CA VAL A 8 12.33 -14.37 -18.77
C VAL A 8 11.31 -13.49 -18.05
N MET A 9 10.82 -12.46 -18.75
CA MET A 9 9.78 -11.58 -18.21
C MET A 9 8.48 -12.39 -18.00
N PRO A 10 7.93 -12.43 -16.77
CA PRO A 10 6.65 -13.09 -16.55
C PRO A 10 5.53 -12.30 -17.21
N GLU A 11 4.52 -12.99 -17.73
CA GLU A 11 3.27 -12.35 -18.11
C GLU A 11 2.51 -11.97 -16.84
N LEU A 12 2.33 -10.66 -16.62
CA LEU A 12 1.62 -10.15 -15.45
C LEU A 12 0.14 -9.94 -15.79
N PRO A 13 -0.78 -10.22 -14.85
CA PRO A 13 -2.19 -9.90 -15.03
C PRO A 13 -2.37 -8.38 -15.19
N LYS A 14 -3.41 -7.99 -15.94
CA LYS A 14 -3.77 -6.57 -16.06
C LYS A 14 -4.12 -6.00 -14.68
N THR A 15 -3.70 -4.76 -14.45
CA THR A 15 -4.08 -4.04 -13.24
C THR A 15 -5.58 -3.73 -13.24
N ASN A 16 -6.15 -3.53 -12.05
CA ASN A 16 -7.49 -2.97 -11.93
C ASN A 16 -7.60 -1.63 -12.69
N PRO A 17 -8.75 -1.35 -13.32
CA PRO A 17 -8.95 -0.06 -13.99
C PRO A 17 -8.84 1.10 -12.98
N PRO A 18 -8.48 2.31 -13.44
CA PRO A 18 -8.48 3.48 -12.58
C PRO A 18 -9.89 3.77 -12.06
N ASN A 19 -9.97 4.35 -10.85
CA ASN A 19 -11.25 4.77 -10.30
C ASN A 19 -11.88 5.83 -11.21
N ASP A 20 -13.20 5.72 -11.39
CA ASP A 20 -14.00 6.62 -12.19
C ASP A 20 -14.75 7.63 -11.30
N TYR A 21 -14.38 8.90 -11.38
CA TYR A 21 -15.05 10.01 -10.71
C TYR A 21 -15.81 10.90 -11.72
N GLY A 22 -16.20 10.33 -12.86
CA GLY A 22 -16.80 11.02 -14.00
C GLY A 22 -15.71 11.68 -14.87
N PRO A 23 -15.55 13.03 -14.85
CA PRO A 23 -14.55 13.73 -15.64
C PRO A 23 -13.10 13.38 -15.29
N TYR A 24 -12.86 12.79 -14.11
CA TYR A 24 -11.54 12.45 -13.60
C TYR A 24 -11.43 10.94 -13.40
N LYS A 25 -10.32 10.36 -13.87
CA LYS A 25 -9.93 8.97 -13.56
C LYS A 25 -8.66 8.99 -12.70
N GLY A 26 -8.65 8.23 -11.60
CA GLY A 26 -7.62 8.35 -10.56
C GLY A 26 -6.99 7.03 -10.11
N SER A 27 -5.85 7.13 -9.42
CA SER A 27 -5.01 6.01 -8.95
C SER A 27 -5.57 5.22 -7.76
N ALA A 28 -6.83 5.47 -7.39
CA ALA A 28 -7.42 4.90 -6.18
C ALA A 28 -7.96 3.47 -6.31
N ALA A 29 -7.54 2.73 -7.35
CA ALA A 29 -8.08 1.44 -7.79
C ALA A 29 -8.33 0.40 -6.68
N ASN A 30 -7.57 0.42 -5.58
CA ASN A 30 -7.65 -0.58 -4.51
C ASN A 30 -8.11 -0.04 -3.14
N HIS A 31 -8.43 1.25 -3.01
CA HIS A 31 -8.75 1.84 -1.69
C HIS A 31 -10.03 1.26 -1.09
N HIS A 32 -10.98 0.85 -1.93
CA HIS A 32 -12.25 0.26 -1.50
C HIS A 32 -12.05 -1.02 -0.68
N TYR A 33 -11.02 -1.82 -0.96
CA TYR A 33 -10.71 -3.01 -0.17
C TYR A 33 -10.28 -2.69 1.27
N VAL A 34 -9.57 -1.58 1.46
CA VAL A 34 -9.16 -1.13 2.81
C VAL A 34 -10.40 -0.65 3.58
N ILE A 35 -11.28 0.10 2.92
CA ILE A 35 -12.54 0.58 3.52
C ILE A 35 -13.44 -0.60 3.88
N GLU A 36 -13.58 -1.58 2.98
CA GLU A 36 -14.33 -2.81 3.23
C GLU A 36 -13.76 -3.60 4.41
N ASN A 37 -12.43 -3.74 4.53
CA ASN A 37 -11.81 -4.38 5.69
C ASN A 37 -12.13 -3.65 6.99
N VAL A 38 -12.13 -2.31 7.00
CA VAL A 38 -12.54 -1.53 8.18
C VAL A 38 -13.99 -1.80 8.55
N VAL A 39 -14.91 -1.77 7.59
CA VAL A 39 -16.33 -2.07 7.83
C VAL A 39 -16.51 -3.48 8.37
N ASN A 40 -15.81 -4.46 7.80
CA ASN A 40 -15.90 -5.86 8.22
C ASN A 40 -15.31 -6.10 9.61
N ALA A 41 -14.18 -5.46 9.93
CA ALA A 41 -13.57 -5.52 11.25
C ALA A 41 -14.48 -4.92 12.33
N LEU A 42 -15.09 -3.76 12.05
CA LEU A 42 -16.05 -3.11 12.97
C LEU A 42 -17.30 -3.96 13.21
N ASN A 43 -17.70 -4.78 12.24
CA ASN A 43 -18.84 -5.70 12.36
C ASN A 43 -18.46 -7.08 12.93
N GLY A 44 -17.19 -7.30 13.33
CA GLY A 44 -16.73 -8.55 13.92
C GLY A 44 -16.60 -9.72 12.92
N ASN A 45 -16.66 -9.46 11.62
CA ASN A 45 -16.73 -10.48 10.58
C ASN A 45 -15.36 -10.88 9.99
N HIS A 46 -14.28 -10.17 10.35
CA HIS A 46 -12.96 -10.40 9.74
C HIS A 46 -11.82 -9.87 10.61
N SER A 47 -10.62 -10.45 10.47
CA SER A 47 -9.39 -9.92 11.06
C SER A 47 -8.93 -8.64 10.34
N GLU A 48 -8.34 -7.71 11.08
CA GLU A 48 -7.78 -6.48 10.52
C GLU A 48 -6.61 -6.78 9.58
N THR A 49 -6.59 -6.19 8.38
CA THR A 49 -5.49 -6.37 7.41
C THR A 49 -4.19 -5.73 7.90
N THR A 50 -4.27 -4.62 8.64
CA THR A 50 -3.14 -3.93 9.25
C THR A 50 -3.51 -3.56 10.68
N ASN A 51 -2.66 -3.92 11.64
CA ASN A 51 -2.88 -3.58 13.05
C ASN A 51 -2.10 -2.33 13.48
N VAL A 52 -2.42 -1.83 14.69
CA VAL A 52 -1.80 -0.62 15.25
C VAL A 52 -0.28 -0.74 15.42
N PHE A 53 0.24 -1.92 15.78
CA PHE A 53 1.68 -2.10 16.01
C PHE A 53 2.47 -2.02 14.71
N GLU A 54 1.91 -2.50 13.61
CA GLU A 54 2.51 -2.36 12.28
C GLU A 54 2.54 -0.89 11.86
N GLY A 55 1.43 -0.16 12.06
CA GLY A 55 1.37 1.28 11.84
C GLY A 55 2.41 2.05 12.64
N MET A 56 2.55 1.76 13.94
CA MET A 56 3.55 2.38 14.80
C MET A 56 4.99 2.08 14.34
N LYS A 57 5.26 0.85 13.87
CA LYS A 57 6.57 0.50 13.32
C LYS A 57 6.91 1.30 12.06
N VAL A 58 5.94 1.47 11.16
CA VAL A 58 6.12 2.27 9.93
C VAL A 58 6.48 3.71 10.29
N VAL A 59 5.74 4.34 11.21
CA VAL A 59 6.04 5.69 11.68
C VAL A 59 7.44 5.74 12.31
N GLY A 60 7.79 4.80 13.17
CA GLY A 60 9.12 4.73 13.77
C GLY A 60 10.25 4.55 12.75
N PHE A 61 10.01 3.84 11.65
CA PHE A 61 10.99 3.75 10.55
C PHE A 61 11.12 5.07 9.78
N ILE A 62 10.01 5.73 9.50
CA ILE A 62 10.02 7.08 8.89
C ILE A 62 10.85 8.01 9.76
N GLU A 63 10.59 8.08 11.07
CA GLU A 63 11.37 8.90 12.00
C GLU A 63 12.87 8.57 11.97
N LYS A 64 13.24 7.28 11.97
CA LYS A 64 14.64 6.86 11.87
C LYS A 64 15.29 7.32 10.56
N ILE A 65 14.58 7.24 9.43
CA ILE A 65 15.06 7.73 8.14
C ILE A 65 15.29 9.25 8.20
N TYR A 66 14.35 10.00 8.76
CA TYR A 66 14.48 11.46 8.89
C TYR A 66 15.64 11.86 9.81
N ARG A 67 15.86 11.13 10.91
CA ARG A 67 17.03 11.32 11.79
C ARG A 67 18.34 11.02 11.07
N ALA A 68 18.41 9.88 10.37
CA ALA A 68 19.60 9.49 9.61
C ALA A 68 19.92 10.48 8.47
N GLY A 69 18.88 11.07 7.87
CA GLY A 69 19.02 12.12 6.85
C GLY A 69 19.34 13.52 7.40
N GLY A 70 19.43 13.70 8.72
CA GLY A 70 19.72 15.00 9.34
C GLY A 70 18.56 16.01 9.28
N PHE A 71 17.36 15.57 8.92
CA PHE A 71 16.17 16.43 8.82
C PHE A 71 15.54 16.70 10.20
N ILE A 72 15.78 15.83 11.18
CA ILE A 72 15.27 15.93 12.55
C ILE A 72 16.42 15.60 13.51
N LYS A 73 16.61 16.43 14.55
CA LYS A 73 17.62 16.23 15.60
C LYS A 73 17.22 15.10 16.55
#